data_AF-A0A1A9I228-F1
#
_entry.id   AF-A0A1A9I228-F1
#
_cell.length_a   1.000
_cell.length_b   1.000
_cell.length_c   1.000
_cell.angle_alpha   90.00
_cell.angle_beta   90.00
_cell.angle_gamma   90.00
#
_symmetry.space_group_name_H-M   'P 1'
#
loop_
_entity.id
_entity.type
_entity.pdbx_description
1 polymer ?
#
loop_
_entity_poly.entity_id
_entity_poly.type
_entity_poly.pdbx_seq_one_letter_code
_entity_poly.pdbx_strand_id
1 'polypeptide(L)'
;MDKEVRMVNEQDLKEAFVSFLSRKMAKADWYFKYSDSSWEWNLGINEVEGIKQELKALSRLNGGVEEAIKLWEQHVPKYSVAKPPYFYDPNILNLEVGGCFMKDDIPKLREVLETMQRDGSRFVVFEGNPLLSPEERFIGFKGVLDAENFARQNTTPESGHIVYSVEGVQKYLQKITEPDFWKEHTLKEVMDKFQDTGKSPRGSELSR
;
A
#
# COMPACT_ATOMS: atom_id res chain seq x y z
N MET A 1 0.22 8.41 43.92
CA MET A 1 1.48 8.35 43.15
C MET A 1 1.10 8.52 41.70
N ASP A 2 1.06 9.76 41.23
CA ASP A 2 0.73 10.06 39.84
C ASP A 2 1.91 9.67 38.96
N LYS A 3 1.66 8.79 37.97
CA LYS A 3 2.63 8.49 36.93
C LYS A 3 2.65 9.68 35.97
N GLU A 4 3.69 10.48 36.06
CA GLU A 4 3.98 11.53 35.10
C GLU A 4 4.21 10.86 33.72
N VAL A 5 3.23 10.99 32.82
CA VAL A 5 3.33 10.51 31.44
C VAL A 5 4.25 11.48 30.70
N ARG A 6 5.54 11.16 30.65
CA ARG A 6 6.48 11.89 29.81
C ARG A 6 6.09 11.66 28.35
N MET A 7 5.70 12.74 27.67
CA MET A 7 5.54 12.72 26.22
C MET A 7 6.89 12.37 25.60
N VAL A 8 6.93 11.29 24.81
CA VAL A 8 8.14 10.86 24.10
C VAL A 8 8.50 11.94 23.08
N ASN A 9 9.73 12.45 23.16
CA ASN A 9 10.23 13.42 22.18
C ASN A 9 10.40 12.73 20.82
N GLU A 10 10.02 13.41 19.73
CA GLU A 10 10.17 12.90 18.36
C GLU A 10 11.62 12.50 18.06
N GLN A 11 12.59 13.23 18.62
CA GLN A 11 14.00 12.91 18.49
C GLN A 11 14.35 11.55 19.12
N ASP A 12 13.84 11.25 20.32
CA ASP A 12 14.07 9.97 21.00
C ASP A 12 13.46 8.81 20.20
N LEU A 13 12.27 9.05 19.61
CA LEU A 13 11.61 8.08 18.74
C LEU A 13 12.44 7.81 17.48
N LYS A 14 12.96 8.86 16.83
CA LYS A 14 13.80 8.75 15.65
C LYS A 14 15.08 7.97 15.96
N GLU A 15 15.77 8.29 17.06
CA GLU A 15 16.99 7.60 17.48
C GLU A 15 16.74 6.11 17.77
N ALA A 16 15.65 5.79 18.47
CA ALA A 16 15.23 4.42 18.69
C ALA A 16 14.96 3.69 17.36
N PHE A 17 14.33 4.37 16.40
CA PHE A 17 14.00 3.79 15.11
C PHE A 17 15.24 3.56 14.23
N VAL A 18 16.18 4.50 14.20
CA VAL A 18 17.48 4.35 13.53
C VAL A 18 18.27 3.17 14.13
N SER A 19 18.30 3.03 15.46
CA SER A 19 18.97 1.91 16.14
C SER A 19 18.33 0.56 15.83
N PHE A 20 16.99 0.50 15.77
CA PHE A 20 16.26 -0.68 15.32
C PHE A 20 16.60 -1.04 13.87
N LEU A 21 16.48 -0.09 12.95
CA LEU A 21 16.74 -0.31 11.53
C LEU A 21 18.19 -0.74 11.26
N SER A 22 19.16 -0.08 11.90
CA SER A 22 20.57 -0.42 11.78
C SER A 22 20.85 -1.89 12.11
N ARG A 23 20.25 -2.41 13.19
CA ARG A 23 20.40 -3.83 13.58
C ARG A 23 19.72 -4.79 12.60
N LYS A 24 18.58 -4.40 12.03
CA LYS A 24 17.87 -5.20 11.04
C LYS A 24 18.66 -5.25 9.72
N MET A 25 19.10 -4.10 9.24
CA MET A 25 19.90 -3.96 8.02
C MET A 25 21.25 -4.68 8.12
N ALA A 26 21.89 -4.67 9.29
CA ALA A 26 23.14 -5.40 9.51
C ALA A 26 23.00 -6.93 9.40
N LYS A 27 21.79 -7.47 9.58
CA LYS A 27 21.51 -8.91 9.52
C LYS A 27 20.90 -9.37 8.19
N ALA A 28 20.47 -8.42 7.36
CA ALA A 28 19.74 -8.72 6.15
C ALA A 28 20.64 -9.38 5.08
N ASP A 29 20.08 -10.33 4.35
CA ASP A 29 20.77 -10.90 3.18
C ASP A 29 20.61 -9.98 1.97
N TRP A 30 21.55 -9.04 1.82
CA TRP A 30 21.58 -8.13 0.69
C TRP A 30 21.90 -8.81 -0.65
N TYR A 31 22.44 -10.03 -0.63
CA TYR A 31 22.87 -10.77 -1.82
C TYR A 31 21.88 -11.88 -2.21
N PHE A 32 20.66 -11.87 -1.66
CA PHE A 32 19.62 -12.87 -1.96
C PHE A 32 19.39 -13.13 -3.46
N LYS A 33 19.66 -12.13 -4.32
CA LYS A 33 19.56 -12.24 -5.79
C LYS A 33 20.55 -13.24 -6.41
N TYR A 34 21.62 -13.57 -5.70
CA TYR A 34 22.64 -14.52 -6.12
C TYR A 34 22.40 -15.93 -5.53
N SER A 35 21.35 -16.13 -4.75
CA SER A 35 20.98 -17.47 -4.29
C SER A 35 20.35 -18.27 -5.44
N ASP A 36 20.82 -19.51 -5.61
CA ASP A 36 20.21 -20.49 -6.50
C ASP A 36 18.93 -21.10 -5.90
N SER A 37 18.67 -20.86 -4.61
CA SER A 37 17.49 -21.36 -3.90
C SER A 37 16.34 -20.36 -4.00
N SER A 38 15.25 -20.77 -4.65
CA SER A 38 14.02 -19.97 -4.74
C SER A 38 13.44 -19.62 -3.36
N TRP A 39 13.60 -20.47 -2.36
CA TRP A 39 13.17 -20.19 -0.99
C TRP A 39 13.95 -19.03 -0.36
N GLU A 40 15.28 -19.07 -0.45
CA GLU A 40 16.14 -18.02 0.08
C GLU A 40 15.95 -16.70 -0.67
N TRP A 41 15.76 -16.77 -1.99
CA TRP A 41 15.42 -15.61 -2.81
C TRP A 41 14.13 -14.93 -2.34
N ASN A 42 13.07 -15.72 -2.09
CA ASN A 42 11.79 -15.22 -1.60
C ASN A 42 11.88 -14.67 -0.17
N LEU A 43 12.71 -15.28 0.67
CA LEU A 43 12.95 -14.78 2.03
C LEU A 43 13.66 -13.41 1.97
N GLY A 44 14.73 -13.32 1.19
CA GLY A 44 15.54 -12.10 1.07
C GLY A 44 14.78 -10.95 0.41
N ILE A 45 13.98 -11.21 -0.64
CA ILE A 45 13.17 -10.14 -1.24
C ILE A 45 12.15 -9.58 -0.24
N ASN A 46 11.48 -10.44 0.54
CA ASN A 46 10.52 -10.00 1.55
C ASN A 46 11.19 -9.22 2.68
N GLU A 47 12.37 -9.65 3.13
CA GLU A 47 13.16 -8.94 4.14
C GLU A 47 13.57 -7.55 3.66
N VAL A 48 14.13 -7.46 2.45
CA VAL A 48 14.58 -6.20 1.84
C VAL A 48 13.41 -5.24 1.61
N GLU A 49 12.27 -5.71 1.12
CA GLU A 49 11.07 -4.88 0.97
C GLU A 49 10.56 -4.39 2.33
N GLY A 50 10.55 -5.23 3.36
CA GLY A 50 10.22 -4.81 4.73
C GLY A 50 11.14 -3.71 5.25
N ILE A 51 12.44 -3.80 4.99
CA ILE A 51 13.41 -2.74 5.35
C ILE A 51 13.14 -1.45 4.56
N LYS A 52 12.83 -1.53 3.26
CA LYS A 52 12.49 -0.34 2.46
C LYS A 52 11.25 0.37 2.96
N GLN A 53 10.24 -0.36 3.45
CA GLN A 53 9.04 0.25 4.03
C GLN A 53 9.35 0.97 5.35
N GLU A 54 10.19 0.37 6.19
CA GLU A 54 10.60 1.00 7.46
C GLU A 54 11.50 2.23 7.22
N LEU A 55 12.41 2.19 6.23
CA LEU A 55 13.19 3.36 5.81
C LEU A 55 12.30 4.46 5.24
N LYS A 56 11.23 4.11 4.52
CA LYS A 56 10.23 5.07 4.05
C LYS A 56 9.49 5.72 5.23
N ALA A 57 9.16 4.94 6.26
CA ALA A 57 8.56 5.48 7.49
C ALA A 57 9.53 6.41 8.25
N LEU A 58 10.81 6.02 8.37
CA LEU A 58 11.85 6.89 8.94
C LEU A 58 11.96 8.20 8.15
N SER A 59 11.92 8.13 6.81
CA SER A 59 12.01 9.28 5.90
C SER A 59 10.88 10.31 6.08
N ARG A 60 9.78 9.95 6.75
CA ARG A 60 8.67 10.88 7.06
C ARG A 60 8.89 11.69 8.33
N LEU A 61 9.84 11.30 9.18
CA LEU A 61 10.21 12.06 10.38
C LEU A 61 11.07 13.27 10.01
N ASN A 62 11.11 14.28 10.88
CA ASN A 62 11.93 15.45 10.64
C ASN A 62 13.44 15.11 10.58
N GLY A 63 14.06 15.37 9.43
CA GLY A 63 15.44 14.98 9.11
C GLY A 63 15.63 13.46 8.96
N GLY A 64 14.56 12.71 8.72
CA GLY A 64 14.58 11.25 8.62
C GLY A 64 15.11 10.73 7.29
N VAL A 65 15.00 11.52 6.21
CA VAL A 65 15.51 11.15 4.88
C VAL A 65 17.04 11.01 4.91
N GLU A 66 17.73 11.96 5.53
CA GLU A 66 19.18 11.98 5.65
C GLU A 66 19.69 10.76 6.44
N GLU A 67 19.02 10.42 7.53
CA GLU A 67 19.34 9.23 8.33
C GLU A 67 19.04 7.93 7.57
N ALA A 68 17.94 7.87 6.83
CA ALA A 68 17.61 6.71 5.99
C ALA A 68 18.66 6.49 4.88
N ILE A 69 19.12 7.56 4.22
CA ILE A 69 20.20 7.50 3.23
C ILE A 69 21.49 7.02 3.87
N LYS A 70 21.86 7.58 5.03
CA LYS A 70 23.07 7.20 5.77
C LYS A 70 23.05 5.73 6.18
N LEU A 71 21.92 5.24 6.70
CA LEU A 71 21.72 3.82 7.02
C LEU A 71 21.87 2.94 5.78
N TRP A 72 21.28 3.34 4.65
CA TRP A 72 21.41 2.62 3.39
C TRP A 72 22.87 2.50 2.95
N GLU A 73 23.61 3.60 2.95
CA GLU A 73 25.01 3.62 2.52
C GLU A 73 25.94 2.85 3.46
N GLN A 74 25.61 2.79 4.75
CA GLN A 74 26.38 2.04 5.74
C GLN A 74 26.20 0.52 5.60
N HIS A 75 24.98 0.05 5.32
CA HIS A 75 24.64 -1.37 5.42
C HIS A 75 24.46 -2.07 4.07
N VAL A 76 24.04 -1.35 3.02
CA VAL A 76 23.70 -1.97 1.73
C VAL A 76 24.94 -1.98 0.83
N PRO A 77 25.46 -3.16 0.45
CA PRO A 77 26.60 -3.24 -0.47
C PRO A 77 26.33 -2.57 -1.81
N LYS A 78 27.38 -2.05 -2.44
CA LYS A 78 27.26 -1.47 -3.77
C LYS A 78 26.78 -2.53 -4.76
N TYR A 79 25.83 -2.15 -5.62
CA TYR A 79 25.27 -2.98 -6.71
C TYR A 79 24.47 -4.22 -6.28
N SER A 80 24.18 -4.42 -4.99
CA SER A 80 23.35 -5.55 -4.54
C SER A 80 21.85 -5.27 -4.74
N VAL A 81 21.39 -4.17 -4.17
CA VAL A 81 19.99 -3.71 -4.21
C VAL A 81 19.94 -2.26 -4.68
N ALA A 82 18.97 -1.95 -5.54
CA ALA A 82 18.76 -0.58 -6.01
C ALA A 82 18.31 0.33 -4.86
N LYS A 83 18.89 1.53 -4.79
CA LYS A 83 18.48 2.57 -3.83
C LYS A 83 16.99 2.90 -4.02
N PRO A 84 16.23 3.13 -2.94
CA PRO A 84 14.84 3.54 -3.04
C PRO A 84 14.69 4.87 -3.81
N PRO A 85 13.69 5.01 -4.70
CA PRO A 85 13.52 6.19 -5.54
C PRO A 85 13.26 7.47 -4.72
N TYR A 86 12.59 7.33 -3.59
CA TYR A 86 12.27 8.43 -2.67
C TYR A 86 13.49 9.06 -1.97
N PHE A 87 14.69 8.51 -2.14
CA PHE A 87 15.93 9.18 -1.72
C PHE A 87 16.37 10.30 -2.67
N TYR A 88 15.92 10.27 -3.94
CA TYR A 88 16.30 11.26 -4.95
C TYR A 88 15.28 12.38 -5.08
N ASP A 89 14.02 12.04 -4.90
CA ASP A 89 12.92 13.00 -4.96
C ASP A 89 12.02 12.78 -3.74
N PRO A 90 12.14 13.64 -2.71
CA PRO A 90 11.29 13.58 -1.52
C PRO A 90 9.79 13.69 -1.85
N ASN A 91 9.42 14.27 -3.00
CA ASN A 91 8.02 14.31 -3.41
C ASN A 91 7.46 12.91 -3.67
N ILE A 92 8.30 11.91 -4.00
CA ILE A 92 7.92 10.49 -4.16
C ILE A 92 7.49 9.86 -2.83
N LEU A 93 7.95 10.37 -1.67
CA LEU A 93 7.43 9.95 -0.36
C LEU A 93 5.92 10.20 -0.25
N ASN A 94 5.45 11.22 -0.96
CA ASN A 94 4.04 11.62 -1.06
C ASN A 94 3.36 11.03 -2.31
N LEU A 95 4.12 10.61 -3.33
CA LEU A 95 3.59 10.17 -4.63
C LEU A 95 3.41 8.64 -4.74
N GLU A 96 4.17 7.82 -4.04
CA GLU A 96 4.05 6.36 -4.13
C GLU A 96 3.02 5.80 -3.17
N VAL A 97 1.82 5.68 -3.71
CA VAL A 97 0.67 5.02 -3.13
C VAL A 97 0.71 3.53 -3.60
N GLY A 98 1.18 2.58 -2.76
CA GLY A 98 1.42 1.13 -3.04
C GLY A 98 1.52 0.12 -1.83
N GLY A 99 0.48 -0.20 -1.03
CA GLY A 99 0.41 -1.19 0.08
C GLY A 99 -0.95 -1.90 0.31
N CYS A 100 -0.98 -3.23 0.21
CA CYS A 100 -2.18 -4.11 0.23
C CYS A 100 -3.20 -3.81 1.32
N PHE A 101 -4.51 -3.96 1.03
CA PHE A 101 -5.54 -4.02 2.09
C PHE A 101 -5.21 -5.19 3.03
N MET A 102 -4.90 -4.90 4.29
CA MET A 102 -4.79 -5.92 5.33
C MET A 102 -6.19 -6.25 5.87
N LYS A 103 -6.36 -7.43 6.46
CA LYS A 103 -7.62 -7.84 7.10
C LYS A 103 -8.11 -6.81 8.12
N ASP A 104 -7.18 -6.13 8.77
CA ASP A 104 -7.44 -5.11 9.79
C ASP A 104 -7.93 -3.78 9.21
N ASP A 105 -7.76 -3.53 7.90
CA ASP A 105 -8.26 -2.33 7.20
C ASP A 105 -9.74 -2.45 6.78
N ILE A 106 -10.29 -3.67 6.78
CA ILE A 106 -11.65 -3.94 6.29
C ILE A 106 -12.73 -3.16 7.07
N PRO A 107 -12.70 -3.06 8.42
CA PRO A 107 -13.68 -2.27 9.16
C PRO A 107 -13.67 -0.79 8.77
N LYS A 108 -12.47 -0.22 8.60
CA LYS A 108 -12.27 1.18 8.22
C LYS A 108 -12.76 1.45 6.80
N LEU A 109 -12.45 0.56 5.87
CA LEU A 109 -12.94 0.64 4.51
C LEU A 109 -14.48 0.55 4.42
N ARG A 110 -15.09 -0.28 5.27
CA ARG A 110 -16.55 -0.38 5.36
C ARG A 110 -17.16 0.96 5.80
N GLU A 111 -16.60 1.60 6.82
CA GLU A 111 -17.07 2.90 7.32
C GLU A 111 -17.00 4.00 6.25
N VAL A 112 -15.91 4.05 5.47
CA VAL A 112 -15.76 4.99 4.34
C VAL A 112 -16.83 4.75 3.29
N LEU A 113 -17.05 3.49 2.87
CA LEU A 113 -18.06 3.16 1.86
C LEU A 113 -19.49 3.44 2.34
N GLU A 114 -19.79 3.17 3.61
CA GLU A 114 -21.09 3.50 4.21
C GLU A 114 -21.34 5.01 4.26
N THR A 115 -20.30 5.79 4.58
CA THR A 115 -20.36 7.26 4.56
C THR A 115 -20.61 7.77 3.14
N MET A 116 -19.87 7.27 2.16
CA MET A 116 -20.06 7.62 0.74
C MET A 116 -21.46 7.28 0.24
N GLN A 117 -21.98 6.12 0.63
CA GLN A 117 -23.33 5.71 0.30
C GLN A 117 -24.38 6.65 0.91
N ARG A 118 -24.17 7.07 2.16
CA ARG A 118 -25.04 8.06 2.85
C ARG A 118 -25.04 9.41 2.12
N ASP A 119 -23.90 9.81 1.57
CA ASP A 119 -23.75 11.05 0.78
C ASP A 119 -24.30 10.91 -0.66
N GLY A 120 -24.82 9.74 -1.01
CA GLY A 120 -25.48 9.44 -2.28
C GLY A 120 -24.53 8.92 -3.37
N SER A 121 -23.27 8.65 -3.03
CA SER A 121 -22.34 8.01 -3.95
C SER A 121 -22.75 6.57 -4.20
N ARG A 122 -22.79 6.18 -5.47
CA ARG A 122 -23.12 4.82 -5.94
C ARG A 122 -21.93 4.11 -6.55
N PHE A 123 -20.92 4.87 -6.95
CA PHE A 123 -19.70 4.39 -7.57
C PHE A 123 -18.49 4.94 -6.83
N VAL A 124 -17.42 4.16 -6.82
CA VAL A 124 -16.11 4.55 -6.30
C VAL A 124 -15.06 4.24 -7.34
N VAL A 125 -14.13 5.18 -7.53
CA VAL A 125 -12.95 4.95 -8.37
C VAL A 125 -11.77 4.63 -7.47
N PHE A 126 -11.04 3.57 -7.79
CA PHE A 126 -9.79 3.22 -7.15
C PHE A 126 -8.65 3.72 -8.04
N GLU A 127 -7.80 4.58 -7.48
CA GLU A 127 -6.57 5.03 -8.13
C GLU A 127 -5.46 4.01 -7.92
N GLY A 128 -5.01 3.39 -9.02
CA GLY A 128 -3.87 2.48 -9.01
C GLY A 128 -4.12 1.19 -8.23
N ASN A 129 -3.14 0.30 -8.28
CA ASN A 129 -3.17 -1.00 -7.61
C ASN A 129 -3.68 -0.84 -6.15
N PRO A 130 -4.70 -1.61 -5.71
CA PRO A 130 -5.42 -1.50 -4.40
C PRO A 130 -4.54 -1.60 -3.16
N LEU A 131 -3.25 -1.69 -3.38
CA LEU A 131 -2.23 -1.55 -2.40
C LEU A 131 -2.09 -0.03 -2.06
N LEU A 132 -2.76 0.62 -1.10
CA LEU A 132 -2.26 1.64 -0.10
C LEU A 132 -3.44 2.45 0.44
N SER A 133 -3.39 2.74 1.76
CA SER A 133 -4.23 3.61 2.61
C SER A 133 -5.72 3.80 2.22
N PRO A 134 -6.67 3.30 3.03
CA PRO A 134 -8.10 3.32 2.71
C PRO A 134 -8.81 4.68 2.79
N GLU A 135 -8.15 5.76 3.23
CA GLU A 135 -8.82 7.07 3.42
C GLU A 135 -8.58 8.05 2.27
N GLU A 136 -7.50 7.89 1.50
CA GLU A 136 -7.02 8.91 0.56
C GLU A 136 -7.28 8.54 -0.92
N ARG A 137 -8.03 7.46 -1.18
CA ARG A 137 -8.15 6.86 -2.52
C ARG A 137 -9.56 6.63 -3.04
N PHE A 138 -10.56 6.95 -2.24
CA PHE A 138 -11.94 6.75 -2.66
C PHE A 138 -12.49 8.09 -3.10
N ILE A 139 -12.87 8.16 -4.37
CA ILE A 139 -13.67 9.27 -4.86
C ILE A 139 -15.05 8.70 -5.17
N GLY A 140 -16.01 9.11 -4.35
CA GLY A 140 -17.41 8.73 -4.48
C GLY A 140 -18.09 9.52 -5.59
N PHE A 141 -18.83 8.83 -6.45
CA PHE A 141 -19.60 9.43 -7.54
C PHE A 141 -21.05 8.97 -7.47
N LYS A 142 -21.98 9.89 -7.74
CA LYS A 142 -23.42 9.57 -7.82
C LYS A 142 -23.76 8.82 -9.11
N GLY A 143 -23.04 9.11 -10.21
CA GLY A 143 -23.24 8.53 -11.54
C GLY A 143 -22.00 7.79 -12.05
N VAL A 144 -22.22 6.71 -12.80
CA VAL A 144 -21.15 5.89 -13.39
C VAL A 144 -20.33 6.67 -14.43
N LEU A 145 -20.99 7.56 -15.19
CA LEU A 145 -20.33 8.36 -16.22
C LEU A 145 -19.32 9.33 -15.62
N ASP A 146 -19.63 9.94 -14.46
CA ASP A 146 -18.72 10.84 -13.77
C ASP A 146 -17.50 10.08 -13.26
N ALA A 147 -17.70 8.88 -12.71
CA ALA A 147 -16.64 7.99 -12.26
C ALA A 147 -15.73 7.53 -13.41
N GLU A 148 -16.31 7.12 -14.54
CA GLU A 148 -15.57 6.70 -15.74
C GLU A 148 -14.83 7.85 -16.41
N ASN A 149 -15.41 9.06 -16.42
CA ASN A 149 -14.75 10.25 -16.93
C ASN A 149 -13.56 10.62 -16.05
N PHE A 150 -13.74 10.60 -14.73
CA PHE A 150 -12.65 10.79 -13.78
C PHE A 150 -11.53 9.76 -13.98
N ALA A 151 -11.88 8.47 -14.05
CA ALA A 151 -10.93 7.41 -14.27
C ALA A 151 -10.14 7.61 -15.57
N ARG A 152 -10.81 7.96 -16.68
CA ARG A 152 -10.14 8.22 -17.97
C ARG A 152 -9.21 9.42 -17.94
N GLN A 153 -9.60 10.50 -17.26
CA GLN A 153 -8.79 11.73 -17.20
C GLN A 153 -7.56 11.59 -16.31
N ASN A 154 -7.61 10.72 -15.30
CA ASN A 154 -6.54 10.55 -14.33
C ASN A 154 -5.73 9.26 -14.51
N THR A 155 -6.14 8.37 -15.43
CA THR A 155 -5.36 7.17 -15.76
C THR A 155 -4.05 7.57 -16.44
N THR A 156 -2.94 7.23 -15.80
CA THR A 156 -1.60 7.31 -16.43
C THR A 156 -1.19 5.92 -16.92
N PRO A 157 -0.16 5.79 -17.78
CA PRO A 157 0.38 4.49 -18.17
C PRO A 157 0.83 3.62 -16.99
N GLU A 158 1.10 4.23 -15.83
CA GLU A 158 1.60 3.58 -14.62
C GLU A 158 0.52 3.39 -13.54
N SER A 159 -0.61 4.12 -13.62
CA SER A 159 -1.72 4.08 -12.66
C SER A 159 -3.06 3.81 -13.36
N GLY A 160 -3.48 2.55 -13.37
CA GLY A 160 -4.82 2.16 -13.82
C GLY A 160 -5.87 2.60 -12.80
N HIS A 161 -6.92 3.27 -13.27
CA HIS A 161 -8.10 3.55 -12.44
C HIS A 161 -9.20 2.54 -12.73
N ILE A 162 -9.79 1.95 -11.69
CA ILE A 162 -10.89 0.99 -11.84
C ILE A 162 -12.13 1.54 -11.12
N VAL A 163 -13.25 1.56 -11.84
CA VAL A 163 -14.55 2.00 -11.34
C VAL A 163 -15.28 0.80 -10.75
N TYR A 164 -15.80 0.92 -9.54
CA TYR A 164 -16.63 -0.10 -8.90
C TYR A 164 -17.93 0.50 -8.42
N SER A 165 -18.97 -0.33 -8.31
CA SER A 165 -20.16 0.06 -7.54
C SER A 165 -19.86 -0.08 -6.04
N VAL A 166 -20.35 0.87 -5.23
CA VAL A 166 -20.20 0.82 -3.77
C VAL A 166 -20.78 -0.50 -3.21
N GLU A 167 -21.94 -0.91 -3.71
CA GLU A 167 -22.58 -2.18 -3.33
C GLU A 167 -21.73 -3.41 -3.68
N GLY A 168 -21.08 -3.40 -4.85
CA GLY A 168 -20.20 -4.48 -5.29
C GLY A 168 -18.99 -4.63 -4.37
N VAL A 169 -18.36 -3.51 -4.01
CA VAL A 169 -17.25 -3.50 -3.05
C VAL A 169 -17.72 -3.97 -1.67
N GLN A 170 -18.86 -3.49 -1.17
CA GLN A 170 -19.40 -3.95 0.12
C GLN A 170 -19.67 -5.45 0.16
N LYS A 171 -20.30 -6.03 -0.87
CA LYS A 171 -20.54 -7.47 -0.99
C LYS A 171 -19.24 -8.27 -0.99
N TYR A 172 -18.25 -7.79 -1.73
CA TYR A 172 -16.93 -8.40 -1.75
C TYR A 172 -16.26 -8.35 -0.37
N LEU A 173 -16.28 -7.18 0.30
CA LEU A 173 -15.73 -7.03 1.65
C LEU A 173 -16.41 -7.95 2.66
N GLN A 174 -17.73 -8.11 2.57
CA GLN A 174 -18.47 -9.05 3.42
C GLN A 174 -17.97 -10.48 3.21
N LYS A 175 -17.80 -10.90 1.95
CA LYS A 175 -17.33 -12.24 1.59
C LYS A 175 -15.92 -12.51 2.12
N ILE A 176 -14.99 -11.56 1.99
CA ILE A 176 -13.61 -11.75 2.47
C ILE A 176 -13.49 -11.71 4.01
N THR A 177 -14.52 -11.24 4.72
CA THR A 177 -14.58 -11.31 6.19
C THR A 177 -15.06 -12.65 6.73
N GLU A 178 -15.54 -13.57 5.88
CA GLU A 178 -15.98 -14.90 6.31
C GLU A 178 -14.79 -15.70 6.88
N PRO A 179 -14.94 -16.39 8.04
CA PRO A 179 -13.84 -17.08 8.73
C PRO A 179 -13.08 -18.10 7.88
N ASP A 180 -13.75 -18.71 6.91
CA ASP A 180 -13.20 -19.78 6.07
C ASP A 180 -12.70 -19.28 4.70
N PHE A 181 -13.02 -18.03 4.33
CA PHE A 181 -12.69 -17.49 3.00
C PHE A 181 -11.19 -17.60 2.67
N TRP A 182 -10.34 -17.20 3.62
CA TRP A 182 -8.88 -17.21 3.48
C TRP A 182 -8.24 -18.59 3.64
N LYS A 183 -9.00 -19.61 4.03
CA LYS A 183 -8.53 -21.01 4.02
C LYS A 183 -8.60 -21.60 2.62
N GLU A 184 -9.49 -21.07 1.78
CA GLU A 184 -9.80 -21.59 0.45
C GLU A 184 -9.25 -20.72 -0.69
N HIS A 185 -8.78 -19.51 -0.38
CA HIS A 185 -8.38 -18.52 -1.40
C HIS A 185 -7.06 -17.87 -1.05
N THR A 186 -6.15 -17.85 -2.02
CA THR A 186 -4.89 -17.08 -1.99
C THR A 186 -5.15 -15.61 -2.25
N LEU A 187 -4.28 -14.72 -1.75
CA LEU A 187 -4.36 -13.28 -2.00
C LEU A 187 -4.48 -12.94 -3.50
N LYS A 188 -3.78 -13.70 -4.35
CA LYS A 188 -3.84 -13.55 -5.82
C LYS A 188 -5.24 -13.85 -6.36
N GLU A 189 -5.85 -14.97 -5.99
CA GLU A 189 -7.21 -15.33 -6.42
C GLU A 189 -8.26 -14.33 -5.93
N VAL A 190 -8.03 -13.78 -4.74
CA VAL A 190 -8.87 -12.74 -4.13
C VAL A 190 -8.77 -11.45 -4.96
N MET A 191 -7.57 -11.03 -5.35
CA MET A 191 -7.35 -9.87 -6.23
C MET A 191 -7.92 -10.07 -7.63
N ASP A 192 -7.72 -11.24 -8.24
CA ASP A 192 -8.24 -11.57 -9.57
C ASP A 192 -9.79 -11.51 -9.56
N LYS A 193 -10.43 -12.09 -8.53
CA LYS A 193 -11.89 -12.01 -8.35
C LYS A 193 -12.37 -10.58 -8.09
N PHE A 194 -11.60 -9.76 -7.38
CA PHE A 194 -11.94 -8.36 -7.15
C PHE A 194 -11.98 -7.57 -8.45
N GLN A 195 -10.97 -7.73 -9.30
CA GLN A 195 -10.93 -7.08 -10.62
C GLN A 195 -12.12 -7.46 -11.50
N ASP A 196 -12.59 -8.70 -11.40
CA ASP A 196 -13.78 -9.15 -12.13
C ASP A 196 -15.10 -8.59 -11.57
N THR A 197 -15.19 -8.34 -10.25
CA THR A 197 -16.37 -7.69 -9.66
C THR A 197 -16.56 -6.22 -10.08
N GLY A 198 -15.51 -5.56 -10.57
CA GLY A 198 -15.52 -4.15 -10.99
C GLY A 198 -15.87 -3.90 -12.46
N LYS A 199 -15.94 -4.92 -13.31
CA LYS A 199 -16.25 -4.71 -14.73
C LYS A 199 -17.71 -4.28 -14.88
N SER A 200 -17.93 -2.99 -15.08
CA SER A 200 -19.21 -2.43 -15.54
C SER A 200 -19.70 -3.25 -16.74
N PRO A 201 -20.95 -3.76 -16.74
CA PRO A 201 -21.47 -4.63 -17.80
C PRO A 201 -21.47 -3.98 -19.19
N ARG A 202 -21.19 -2.66 -19.29
CA ARG A 202 -21.06 -1.93 -20.57
C ARG A 202 -19.64 -1.91 -21.15
N GLY A 203 -18.61 -2.31 -20.40
CA GLY A 203 -17.21 -2.22 -20.83
C GLY A 203 -16.82 -3.15 -21.99
N SER A 204 -17.61 -4.21 -22.25
CA SER A 204 -17.33 -5.19 -23.30
C SER A 204 -17.93 -4.84 -24.69
N GLU A 205 -18.71 -3.77 -24.82
CA GLU A 205 -19.39 -3.44 -26.10
C GLU A 205 -18.81 -2.23 -26.85
N LEU A 206 -17.85 -1.49 -26.27
CA LEU A 206 -17.27 -0.29 -26.90
C LEU A 206 -15.92 -0.53 -27.61
N SER A 207 -15.50 -1.79 -27.75
CA SER A 207 -14.37 -2.19 -28.60
C SER A 207 -14.87 -2.96 -29.82
N ARG A 208 -15.58 -2.25 -30.71
CA ARG A 208 -15.79 -2.63 -32.12
C ARG A 208 -15.74 -1.39 -32.97
#